data_AF-A0A8T6P9M4-F1
#
_entry.id   AF-A0A8T6P9M4-F1
#
_cell.length_a   1.000
_cell.length_b   1.000
_cell.length_c   1.000
_cell.angle_alpha   90.00
_cell.angle_beta   90.00
_cell.angle_gamma   90.00
#
_symmetry.space_group_name_H-M   'P 1'
#
loop_
_entity.id
_entity.type
_entity.pdbx_description
1 polymer ?
#
loop_
_entity_poly.entity_id
_entity_poly.type
_entity_poly.pdbx_seq_one_letter_code
_entity_poly.pdbx_strand_id
1 'polypeptide(L)'
;MSDFTFPSHFLWGTATSSHQVEGHNTNNDWWAAEQEGQTVYQGQRSGAACDWWNNAEDDFDRMIEMNLNTHRLSIEWSRVQPAPRRWDEAALARYRHMISALKARGIEPMVTLHHFTNPLWMVRQGGWESEHSIEWFVRYVKKVVGALKDQVSLWCTINEPNVMVGQGWLAGIWPPGKQDHMAAIEASLNLARAHAAAYHAIHEIIPEAQVGIAKHIVTWDPRLAWLPTDHAVARLINYVTNHLFLDAITQGKVKLPFLRPIPIKGGQNSLDWLGINYYQRYRVGFTIKHALRLLFPQIASDWFYQGTKPGHPKGPSGWGEFHPPGLLWTLENLSRYGVPIYVTENGIPSNRDELRQSFLVSHIHQIWKAIQRGVSVKGYYHWSLLDNFEWAQGYNPEFKFGLIGVNFETQAREPRPSSSLYGRICKMNAISAETATTFTPQLLSKLFHG
;
A
#
# COMPACT_ATOMS: atom_id res chain seq x y z
N MET A 1 35.01 -5.86 -1.34
CA MET A 1 33.64 -6.02 -1.87
C MET A 1 33.08 -4.63 -2.07
N SER A 2 32.49 -4.32 -3.23
CA SER A 2 31.87 -3.02 -3.47
C SER A 2 30.47 -2.98 -2.86
N ASP A 3 30.13 -1.88 -2.21
CA ASP A 3 28.80 -1.65 -1.64
C ASP A 3 27.76 -1.37 -2.74
N PHE A 4 26.49 -1.67 -2.45
CA PHE A 4 25.37 -1.37 -3.34
C PHE A 4 24.81 0.02 -3.01
N THR A 5 25.40 1.06 -3.61
CA THR A 5 25.04 2.46 -3.36
C THR A 5 23.81 2.90 -4.15
N PHE A 6 23.04 3.82 -3.57
CA PHE A 6 21.83 4.40 -4.15
C PHE A 6 22.04 5.86 -4.56
N PRO A 7 21.14 6.45 -5.38
CA PRO A 7 21.21 7.87 -5.73
C PRO A 7 21.29 8.79 -4.51
N SER A 8 22.00 9.92 -4.60
CA SER A 8 22.24 10.83 -3.47
C SER A 8 20.98 11.40 -2.82
N HIS A 9 19.90 11.55 -3.59
CA HIS A 9 18.60 12.06 -3.14
C HIS A 9 17.53 10.96 -3.04
N PHE A 10 17.95 9.71 -2.85
CA PHE A 10 17.02 8.60 -2.68
C PHE A 10 16.25 8.77 -1.36
N LEU A 11 14.93 8.64 -1.42
CA LEU A 11 14.08 8.76 -0.25
C LEU A 11 14.04 7.42 0.51
N TRP A 12 14.46 7.45 1.76
CA TRP A 12 14.43 6.33 2.69
C TRP A 12 13.44 6.62 3.81
N GLY A 13 12.37 5.85 3.86
CA GLY A 13 11.31 6.09 4.82
C GLY A 13 10.55 4.87 5.28
N THR A 14 9.49 5.15 6.01
CA THR A 14 8.50 4.18 6.48
C THR A 14 7.11 4.67 6.11
N ALA A 15 6.13 3.79 6.17
CA ALA A 15 4.72 4.14 5.95
C ALA A 15 3.83 3.72 7.12
N THR A 16 2.77 4.48 7.35
CA THR A 16 1.67 4.21 8.29
C THR A 16 0.31 4.56 7.65
N SER A 17 -0.77 4.12 8.29
CA SER A 17 -2.16 4.45 7.93
C SER A 17 -2.92 4.95 9.14
N SER A 18 -3.73 5.99 8.97
CA SER A 18 -4.45 6.72 10.00
C SER A 18 -5.26 5.81 10.91
N HIS A 19 -6.14 4.97 10.36
CA HIS A 19 -6.96 4.05 11.14
C HIS A 19 -6.13 3.02 11.92
N GLN A 20 -4.98 2.63 11.36
CA GLN A 20 -4.14 1.58 11.94
C GLN A 20 -3.29 2.06 13.10
N VAL A 21 -2.94 3.35 13.17
CA VAL A 21 -2.01 3.89 14.19
C VAL A 21 -2.58 5.00 15.07
N GLU A 22 -3.46 5.86 14.57
CA GLU A 22 -3.85 7.09 15.29
C GLU A 22 -4.61 6.83 16.58
N GLY A 23 -5.55 5.89 16.54
CA GLY A 23 -6.49 5.65 17.63
C GLY A 23 -7.74 6.52 17.56
N HIS A 24 -8.84 5.98 18.10
CA HIS A 24 -10.14 6.62 18.24
C HIS A 24 -10.75 7.15 16.92
N ASN A 25 -10.46 6.49 15.80
CA ASN A 25 -11.10 6.72 14.51
C ASN A 25 -12.47 6.03 14.47
N THR A 26 -13.48 6.62 15.10
CA THR A 26 -14.76 5.95 15.40
C THR A 26 -15.92 6.27 14.45
N ASN A 27 -15.69 7.07 13.40
CA ASN A 27 -16.76 7.55 12.50
C ASN A 27 -16.62 7.05 11.05
N ASN A 28 -15.99 5.89 10.88
CA ASN A 28 -15.82 5.23 9.58
C ASN A 28 -16.44 3.82 9.55
N ASP A 29 -16.52 3.26 8.34
CA ASP A 29 -17.01 1.92 8.06
C ASP A 29 -16.23 0.79 8.73
N TRP A 30 -14.90 0.91 8.84
CA TRP A 30 -14.07 -0.05 9.54
C TRP A 30 -14.43 -0.15 11.01
N TRP A 31 -14.51 0.99 11.72
CA TRP A 31 -14.94 1.02 13.11
C TRP A 31 -16.35 0.46 13.29
N ALA A 32 -17.27 0.76 12.38
CA ALA A 32 -18.63 0.20 12.44
C ALA A 32 -18.61 -1.33 12.31
N ALA A 33 -17.87 -1.88 11.35
CA ALA A 33 -17.72 -3.33 11.19
C ALA A 33 -17.07 -3.99 12.42
N GLU A 34 -16.06 -3.34 13.03
CA GLU A 34 -15.46 -3.77 14.30
C GLU A 34 -16.50 -3.85 15.43
N GLN A 35 -17.45 -2.91 15.51
CA GLN A 35 -18.50 -2.93 16.53
C GLN A 35 -19.52 -4.06 16.29
N GLU A 36 -19.78 -4.38 15.03
CA GLU A 36 -20.68 -5.47 14.63
C GLU A 36 -20.03 -6.87 14.80
N GLY A 37 -18.79 -6.93 15.28
CA GLY A 37 -18.02 -8.17 15.44
C GLY A 37 -17.64 -8.80 14.11
N GLN A 38 -17.73 -8.04 13.01
CA GLN A 38 -17.42 -8.52 11.69
C GLN A 38 -15.91 -8.47 11.45
N THR A 39 -15.39 -9.62 11.00
CA THR A 39 -14.19 -9.70 10.18
C THR A 39 -12.91 -9.09 10.74
N VAL A 40 -12.77 -9.10 12.06
CA VAL A 40 -11.51 -8.81 12.74
C VAL A 40 -11.15 -9.96 13.66
N TYR A 41 -9.87 -10.34 13.64
CA TYR A 41 -9.29 -11.37 14.50
C TYR A 41 -9.80 -11.25 15.94
N GLN A 42 -10.46 -12.32 16.41
CA GLN A 42 -11.02 -12.44 17.77
C GLN A 42 -11.96 -11.28 18.18
N GLY A 43 -12.62 -10.62 17.22
CA GLY A 43 -13.52 -9.49 17.50
C GLY A 43 -12.80 -8.28 18.11
N GLN A 44 -11.49 -8.16 17.88
CA GLN A 44 -10.71 -7.02 18.34
C GLN A 44 -11.17 -5.73 17.66
N ARG A 45 -10.89 -4.62 18.32
CA ARG A 45 -11.23 -3.26 17.88
C ARG A 45 -9.96 -2.44 17.83
N SER A 46 -9.86 -1.54 16.87
CA SER A 46 -8.76 -0.60 16.71
C SER A 46 -8.55 0.21 18.00
N GLY A 47 -9.60 0.79 18.57
CA GLY A 47 -9.54 1.42 19.90
C GLY A 47 -8.47 2.52 19.94
N ALA A 48 -7.53 2.45 20.88
CA ALA A 48 -6.42 3.40 20.96
C ALA A 48 -5.35 3.19 19.86
N ALA A 49 -5.31 2.04 19.19
CA ALA A 49 -4.25 1.68 18.25
C ALA A 49 -2.85 1.91 18.84
N CYS A 50 -2.01 2.69 18.17
CA CYS A 50 -0.69 3.09 18.65
C CYS A 50 -0.72 4.44 19.39
N ASP A 51 -1.90 4.99 19.67
CA ASP A 51 -2.11 6.32 20.27
C ASP A 51 -1.35 7.44 19.53
N TRP A 52 -1.21 7.28 18.21
CA TRP A 52 -0.40 8.16 17.39
C TRP A 52 -1.03 9.55 17.24
N TRP A 53 -2.35 9.64 17.37
CA TRP A 53 -3.05 10.93 17.38
C TRP A 53 -2.50 11.87 18.45
N ASN A 54 -2.14 11.33 19.61
CA ASN A 54 -1.63 12.11 20.73
C ASN A 54 -0.09 12.22 20.71
N ASN A 55 0.61 11.16 20.29
CA ASN A 55 2.05 11.01 20.54
C ASN A 55 2.90 10.71 19.29
N ALA A 56 2.46 11.10 18.09
CA ALA A 56 3.22 10.84 16.85
C ALA A 56 4.64 11.44 16.85
N GLU A 57 4.83 12.59 17.50
CA GLU A 57 6.10 13.32 17.55
C GLU A 57 7.24 12.48 18.12
N ASP A 58 6.96 11.68 19.14
CA ASP A 58 7.93 10.77 19.75
C ASP A 58 8.40 9.70 18.75
N ASP A 59 7.52 9.25 17.87
CA ASP A 59 7.87 8.30 16.82
C ASP A 59 8.61 9.00 15.67
N PHE A 60 8.42 10.31 15.45
CA PHE A 60 9.24 11.08 14.52
C PHE A 60 10.69 11.23 15.00
N ASP A 61 10.91 11.35 16.32
CA ASP A 61 12.27 11.34 16.88
C ASP A 61 12.96 10.00 16.62
N ARG A 62 12.24 8.88 16.74
CA ARG A 62 12.75 7.54 16.39
C ARG A 62 13.08 7.41 14.90
N MET A 63 12.35 8.08 14.02
CA MET A 63 12.70 8.12 12.59
C MET A 63 14.07 8.79 12.35
N ILE A 64 14.42 9.79 13.15
CA ILE A 64 15.73 10.45 13.09
C ILE A 64 16.84 9.52 13.58
N GLU A 65 16.62 8.77 14.66
CA GLU A 65 17.54 7.72 15.11
C GLU A 65 17.79 6.68 14.01
N MET A 66 16.75 6.37 13.24
CA MET A 66 16.79 5.48 12.08
C MET A 66 17.32 6.16 10.79
N ASN A 67 17.74 7.42 10.82
CA ASN A 67 18.25 8.17 9.67
C ASN A 67 17.28 8.22 8.47
N LEU A 68 15.97 8.21 8.73
CA LEU A 68 14.96 8.34 7.68
C LEU A 68 14.86 9.79 7.21
N ASN A 69 14.62 9.99 5.91
CA ASN A 69 14.47 11.32 5.32
C ASN A 69 13.07 11.56 4.72
N THR A 70 12.17 10.56 4.79
CA THR A 70 10.78 10.71 4.39
C THR A 70 9.87 9.82 5.24
N HIS A 71 8.60 10.21 5.37
CA HIS A 71 7.58 9.37 5.95
C HIS A 71 6.26 9.50 5.19
N ARG A 72 5.62 8.36 4.93
CA ARG A 72 4.29 8.31 4.32
C ARG A 72 3.24 8.10 5.40
N LEU A 73 2.31 9.03 5.54
CA LEU A 73 1.16 8.93 6.45
C LEU A 73 -0.15 9.18 5.68
N SER A 74 -1.28 8.75 6.24
CA SER A 74 -2.60 9.10 5.69
C SER A 74 -3.38 10.03 6.60
N ILE A 75 -4.39 10.68 6.03
CA ILE A 75 -5.34 11.54 6.75
C ILE A 75 -6.67 10.79 6.85
N GLU A 76 -7.22 10.69 8.05
CA GLU A 76 -8.52 10.07 8.28
C GLU A 76 -9.64 10.99 7.79
N TRP A 77 -10.27 10.59 6.67
CA TRP A 77 -11.37 11.37 6.09
C TRP A 77 -12.53 11.55 7.08
N SER A 78 -12.91 10.51 7.81
CA SER A 78 -14.04 10.60 8.75
C SER A 78 -13.79 11.53 9.93
N ARG A 79 -12.52 11.78 10.28
CA ARG A 79 -12.10 12.70 11.32
C ARG A 79 -12.18 14.14 10.82
N VAL A 80 -11.66 14.41 9.62
CA VAL A 80 -11.67 15.75 9.00
C VAL A 80 -13.07 16.18 8.55
N GLN A 81 -13.86 15.25 8.02
CA GLN A 81 -15.23 15.49 7.54
C GLN A 81 -16.22 14.54 8.21
N PRO A 82 -16.59 14.79 9.47
CA PRO A 82 -17.44 13.86 10.22
C PRO A 82 -18.91 13.83 9.77
N ALA A 83 -19.36 14.84 9.00
CA ALA A 83 -20.69 14.88 8.39
C ALA A 83 -20.63 15.59 7.02
N PRO A 84 -21.61 15.42 6.11
CA PRO A 84 -21.51 15.86 4.71
C PRO A 84 -21.16 17.34 4.52
N ARG A 85 -21.59 18.21 5.45
CA ARG A 85 -21.35 19.66 5.44
C ARG A 85 -20.59 20.18 6.67
N ARG A 86 -19.99 19.29 7.47
CA ARG A 86 -19.25 19.66 8.68
C ARG A 86 -17.77 19.29 8.53
N TRP A 87 -16.91 20.25 8.85
CA TRP A 87 -15.46 20.06 8.90
C TRP A 87 -14.98 20.16 10.34
N ASP A 88 -14.01 19.34 10.71
CA ASP A 88 -13.30 19.44 11.97
C ASP A 88 -11.97 20.18 11.73
N GLU A 89 -11.97 21.49 11.99
CA GLU A 89 -10.78 22.33 11.82
C GLU A 89 -9.69 22.00 12.86
N ALA A 90 -10.07 21.48 14.03
CA ALA A 90 -9.10 21.07 15.05
C ALA A 90 -8.36 19.80 14.61
N ALA A 91 -9.05 18.85 13.99
CA ALA A 91 -8.42 17.69 13.37
C ALA A 91 -7.44 18.09 12.26
N LEU A 92 -7.85 19.00 11.36
CA LEU A 92 -6.95 19.52 10.32
C LEU A 92 -5.74 20.25 10.90
N ALA A 93 -5.93 21.05 11.95
CA ALA A 93 -4.84 21.72 12.65
C ALA A 93 -3.86 20.71 13.29
N ARG A 94 -4.36 19.59 13.84
CA ARG A 94 -3.52 18.51 14.36
C ARG A 94 -2.70 17.83 13.26
N TYR A 95 -3.29 17.50 12.11
CA TYR A 95 -2.54 16.98 10.96
C TYR A 95 -1.47 17.95 10.48
N ARG A 96 -1.81 19.24 10.36
CA ARG A 96 -0.86 20.29 10.01
C ARG A 96 0.30 20.38 11.01
N HIS A 97 0.01 20.25 12.30
CA HIS A 97 1.05 20.19 13.34
C HIS A 97 1.96 18.97 13.17
N MET A 98 1.41 17.76 12.99
CA MET A 98 2.21 16.54 12.77
C MET A 98 3.12 16.68 11.55
N ILE A 99 2.60 17.23 10.45
CA ILE A 99 3.38 17.48 9.23
C ILE A 99 4.47 18.52 9.48
N SER A 100 4.16 19.60 10.21
CA SER A 100 5.16 20.61 10.60
C SER A 100 6.27 19.99 11.46
N ALA A 101 5.91 19.08 12.37
CA ALA A 101 6.85 18.39 13.25
C ALA A 101 7.77 17.42 12.49
N LEU A 102 7.27 16.72 11.46
CA LEU A 102 8.07 15.92 10.53
C LEU A 102 9.07 16.79 9.76
N LYS A 103 8.59 17.89 9.16
CA LYS A 103 9.45 18.79 8.38
C LYS A 103 10.52 19.48 9.23
N ALA A 104 10.19 19.86 10.46
CA ALA A 104 11.15 20.44 11.39
C ALA A 104 12.33 19.49 11.71
N ARG A 105 12.12 18.18 11.52
CA ARG A 105 13.14 17.13 11.67
C ARG A 105 13.83 16.78 10.35
N GLY A 106 13.51 17.46 9.25
CA GLY A 106 14.07 17.17 7.93
C GLY A 106 13.48 15.92 7.27
N ILE A 107 12.31 15.45 7.71
CA ILE A 107 11.61 14.30 7.14
C ILE A 107 10.55 14.80 6.18
N GLU A 108 10.70 14.50 4.88
CA GLU A 108 9.74 14.91 3.85
C GLU A 108 8.44 14.08 3.95
N PRO A 109 7.26 14.71 4.08
CA PRO A 109 5.99 14.00 4.16
C PRO A 109 5.48 13.58 2.77
N MET A 110 5.10 12.31 2.64
CA MET A 110 4.18 11.85 1.60
C MET A 110 2.79 11.69 2.22
N VAL A 111 1.81 12.46 1.77
CA VAL A 111 0.45 12.42 2.35
C VAL A 111 -0.49 11.58 1.49
N THR A 112 -1.07 10.55 2.10
CA THR A 112 -2.11 9.71 1.50
C THR A 112 -3.50 10.23 1.88
N LEU A 113 -4.30 10.62 0.88
CA LEU A 113 -5.60 11.24 1.10
C LEU A 113 -6.69 10.21 1.42
N HIS A 114 -6.60 9.00 0.86
CA HIS A 114 -7.53 7.91 1.12
C HIS A 114 -6.79 6.59 1.38
N HIS A 115 -7.02 6.00 2.55
CA HIS A 115 -6.44 4.72 2.96
C HIS A 115 -7.53 3.82 3.56
N PHE A 116 -8.39 3.30 2.67
CA PHE A 116 -9.48 2.34 2.91
C PHE A 116 -10.68 2.81 3.72
N THR A 117 -10.50 3.61 4.76
CA THR A 117 -11.61 4.07 5.61
C THR A 117 -12.50 5.09 4.91
N ASN A 118 -13.81 4.95 5.08
CA ASN A 118 -14.81 5.84 4.51
C ASN A 118 -15.71 6.42 5.60
N PRO A 119 -15.99 7.74 5.59
CA PRO A 119 -16.93 8.33 6.54
C PRO A 119 -18.30 7.65 6.49
N LEU A 120 -18.90 7.36 7.65
CA LEU A 120 -20.19 6.66 7.71
C LEU A 120 -21.32 7.38 6.94
N TRP A 121 -21.28 8.71 6.88
CA TRP A 121 -22.28 9.48 6.12
C TRP A 121 -22.17 9.26 4.60
N MET A 122 -20.97 8.98 4.08
CA MET A 122 -20.75 8.67 2.67
C MET A 122 -21.21 7.25 2.38
N VAL A 123 -20.88 6.31 3.26
CA VAL A 123 -21.27 4.89 3.15
C VAL A 123 -22.79 4.74 3.13
N ARG A 124 -23.51 5.46 4.02
CA ARG A 124 -24.99 5.49 4.04
C ARG A 124 -25.63 6.03 2.76
N GLN A 125 -24.86 6.72 1.91
CA GLN A 125 -25.34 7.26 0.63
C GLN A 125 -24.78 6.47 -0.58
N GLY A 126 -24.43 5.20 -0.36
CA GLY A 126 -23.97 4.29 -1.41
C GLY A 126 -22.45 4.14 -1.51
N GLY A 127 -21.67 4.84 -0.69
CA GLY A 127 -20.21 4.70 -0.67
C GLY A 127 -19.59 4.92 -2.06
N TRP A 128 -18.63 4.08 -2.42
CA TRP A 128 -17.94 4.15 -3.71
C TRP A 128 -18.76 3.65 -4.91
N GLU A 129 -19.88 2.98 -4.70
CA GLU A 129 -20.80 2.61 -5.80
C GLU A 129 -21.56 3.85 -6.32
N SER A 130 -21.78 4.85 -5.47
CA SER A 130 -22.41 6.10 -5.85
C SER A 130 -21.46 6.99 -6.66
N GLU A 131 -21.87 7.48 -7.82
CA GLU A 131 -21.06 8.45 -8.60
C GLU A 131 -20.83 9.77 -7.83
N HIS A 132 -21.69 10.10 -6.87
CA HIS A 132 -21.51 11.27 -5.99
C HIS A 132 -20.25 11.17 -5.11
N SER A 133 -19.72 9.96 -4.89
CA SER A 133 -18.45 9.73 -4.19
C SER A 133 -17.29 10.54 -4.77
N ILE A 134 -17.29 10.74 -6.09
CA ILE A 134 -16.26 11.52 -6.80
C ILE A 134 -16.28 12.97 -6.30
N GLU A 135 -17.45 13.60 -6.25
CA GLU A 135 -17.59 14.99 -5.81
C GLU A 135 -17.25 15.15 -4.33
N TRP A 136 -17.72 14.21 -3.49
CA TRP A 136 -17.43 14.22 -2.05
C TRP A 136 -15.93 14.09 -1.79
N PHE A 137 -15.26 13.16 -2.47
CA PHE A 137 -13.83 12.98 -2.35
C PHE A 137 -13.08 14.22 -2.81
N VAL A 138 -13.41 14.78 -3.97
CA VAL A 138 -12.77 16.01 -4.48
C VAL A 138 -12.95 17.18 -3.49
N ARG A 139 -14.13 17.32 -2.89
CA ARG A 139 -14.38 18.37 -1.88
C ARG A 139 -13.49 18.21 -0.65
N TYR A 140 -13.36 16.98 -0.16
CA TYR A 140 -12.44 16.63 0.93
C TYR A 140 -10.99 16.91 0.55
N VAL A 141 -10.55 16.46 -0.64
CA VAL A 141 -9.20 16.71 -1.17
C VAL A 141 -8.91 18.21 -1.24
N LYS A 142 -9.81 19.03 -1.82
CA LYS A 142 -9.62 20.49 -1.89
C LYS A 142 -9.48 21.12 -0.51
N LYS A 143 -10.25 20.66 0.49
CA LYS A 143 -10.17 21.16 1.87
C LYS A 143 -8.84 20.80 2.53
N VAL A 144 -8.42 19.53 2.45
CA VAL A 144 -7.17 19.03 3.05
C VAL A 144 -5.95 19.67 2.39
N VAL A 145 -5.89 19.62 1.06
CA VAL A 145 -4.77 20.15 0.28
C VAL A 145 -4.67 21.66 0.49
N GLY A 146 -5.80 22.38 0.49
CA GLY A 146 -5.82 23.81 0.79
C GLY A 146 -5.22 24.18 2.15
N ALA A 147 -5.40 23.32 3.17
CA ALA A 147 -4.89 23.51 4.52
C ALA A 147 -3.41 23.12 4.70
N LEU A 148 -2.86 22.32 3.79
CA LEU A 148 -1.53 21.70 3.90
C LEU A 148 -0.58 22.07 2.74
N LYS A 149 -1.05 22.85 1.77
CA LYS A 149 -0.35 23.15 0.50
C LYS A 149 1.04 23.75 0.63
N ASP A 150 1.31 24.46 1.71
CA ASP A 150 2.61 25.09 2.01
C ASP A 150 3.60 24.11 2.66
N GLN A 151 3.15 22.92 3.04
CA GLN A 151 3.97 21.94 3.74
C GLN A 151 4.18 20.66 2.93
N VAL A 152 3.26 20.29 2.05
CA VAL A 152 3.29 18.98 1.37
C VAL A 152 3.41 19.15 -0.14
N SER A 153 4.44 18.51 -0.71
CA SER A 153 4.68 18.44 -2.14
C SER A 153 4.24 17.11 -2.76
N LEU A 154 4.33 16.01 -1.99
CA LEU A 154 4.15 14.64 -2.46
C LEU A 154 2.82 14.05 -1.99
N TRP A 155 1.88 13.91 -2.93
CA TRP A 155 0.48 13.55 -2.67
C TRP A 155 0.13 12.18 -3.25
N CYS A 156 -0.27 11.26 -2.39
CA CYS A 156 -0.87 9.99 -2.78
C CYS A 156 -2.39 10.13 -2.67
N THR A 157 -3.14 10.01 -3.76
CA THR A 157 -4.59 10.20 -3.67
C THR A 157 -5.28 9.02 -3.00
N ILE A 158 -5.00 7.79 -3.45
CA ILE A 158 -5.70 6.57 -3.05
C ILE A 158 -4.68 5.46 -2.87
N ASN A 159 -4.75 4.78 -1.72
CA ASN A 159 -4.02 3.54 -1.45
C ASN A 159 -4.79 2.33 -1.98
N GLU A 160 -4.11 1.49 -2.74
CA GLU A 160 -4.51 0.15 -3.17
C GLU A 160 -6.00 0.00 -3.54
N PRO A 161 -6.49 0.75 -4.55
CA PRO A 161 -7.89 0.67 -4.96
C PRO A 161 -8.32 -0.76 -5.31
N ASN A 162 -7.42 -1.58 -5.84
CA ASN A 162 -7.69 -2.98 -6.15
C ASN A 162 -7.83 -3.88 -4.91
N VAL A 163 -7.12 -3.60 -3.82
CA VAL A 163 -7.24 -4.38 -2.59
C VAL A 163 -8.54 -4.04 -1.90
N MET A 164 -8.86 -2.75 -1.81
CA MET A 164 -10.15 -2.29 -1.27
C MET A 164 -11.33 -2.90 -2.04
N VAL A 165 -11.34 -2.82 -3.37
CA VAL A 165 -12.41 -3.44 -4.18
C VAL A 165 -12.41 -4.97 -4.04
N GLY A 166 -11.23 -5.61 -4.10
CA GLY A 166 -11.11 -7.05 -4.02
C GLY A 166 -11.59 -7.61 -2.67
N GLN A 167 -11.21 -6.99 -1.57
CA GLN A 167 -11.59 -7.45 -0.23
C GLN A 167 -13.01 -7.01 0.15
N GLY A 168 -13.44 -5.82 -0.29
CA GLY A 168 -14.72 -5.23 0.10
C GLY A 168 -15.92 -5.65 -0.74
N TRP A 169 -15.74 -5.83 -2.06
CA TRP A 169 -16.85 -6.11 -2.99
C TRP A 169 -16.78 -7.47 -3.67
N LEU A 170 -15.60 -8.11 -3.75
CA LEU A 170 -15.48 -9.45 -4.32
C LEU A 170 -15.43 -10.52 -3.23
N ALA A 171 -14.55 -10.37 -2.24
CA ALA A 171 -14.40 -11.35 -1.17
C ALA A 171 -15.44 -11.18 -0.05
N GLY A 172 -15.91 -9.95 0.18
CA GLY A 172 -16.81 -9.61 1.28
C GLY A 172 -16.16 -9.70 2.66
N ILE A 173 -14.83 -9.62 2.73
CA ILE A 173 -14.07 -9.72 3.98
C ILE A 173 -13.97 -8.33 4.63
N TRP A 174 -13.74 -7.28 3.84
CA TRP A 174 -13.66 -5.91 4.35
C TRP A 174 -14.99 -5.19 4.16
N PRO A 175 -15.27 -4.10 4.88
CA PRO A 175 -16.38 -3.23 4.54
C PRO A 175 -16.31 -2.83 3.05
N PRO A 176 -17.45 -2.83 2.32
CA PRO A 176 -18.83 -3.00 2.79
C PRO A 176 -19.33 -4.46 2.94
N GLY A 177 -18.46 -5.47 2.87
CA GLY A 177 -18.82 -6.87 3.09
C GLY A 177 -19.62 -7.50 1.95
N LYS A 178 -19.45 -6.99 0.73
CA LYS A 178 -20.20 -7.40 -0.46
C LYS A 178 -19.48 -8.51 -1.24
N GLN A 179 -20.27 -9.35 -1.89
CA GLN A 179 -19.83 -10.36 -2.87
C GLN A 179 -20.56 -10.11 -4.19
N ASP A 180 -20.44 -8.88 -4.70
CA ASP A 180 -21.16 -8.38 -5.87
C ASP A 180 -20.17 -7.80 -6.89
N HIS A 181 -20.08 -8.49 -8.03
CA HIS A 181 -19.14 -8.14 -9.10
C HIS A 181 -19.53 -6.86 -9.84
N MET A 182 -20.82 -6.54 -9.94
CA MET A 182 -21.28 -5.32 -10.62
C MET A 182 -20.97 -4.11 -9.74
N ALA A 183 -21.27 -4.21 -8.44
CA ALA A 183 -20.88 -3.20 -7.47
C ALA A 183 -19.34 -3.02 -7.41
N ALA A 184 -18.57 -4.11 -7.54
CA ALA A 184 -17.11 -4.04 -7.63
C ALA A 184 -16.62 -3.25 -8.87
N ILE A 185 -17.27 -3.42 -10.02
CA ILE A 185 -16.97 -2.66 -11.24
C ILE A 185 -17.32 -1.18 -11.04
N GLU A 186 -18.50 -0.87 -10.50
CA GLU A 186 -18.94 0.50 -10.24
C GLU A 186 -17.99 1.22 -9.28
N ALA A 187 -17.67 0.60 -8.15
CA ALA A 187 -16.69 1.12 -7.18
C ALA A 187 -15.32 1.35 -7.83
N SER A 188 -14.83 0.39 -8.63
CA SER A 188 -13.55 0.53 -9.34
C SER A 188 -13.53 1.72 -10.31
N LEU A 189 -14.60 1.91 -11.09
CA LEU A 189 -14.71 3.00 -12.04
C LEU A 189 -14.80 4.35 -11.33
N ASN A 190 -15.57 4.44 -10.25
CA ASN A 190 -15.70 5.66 -9.46
C ASN A 190 -14.39 6.02 -8.75
N LEU A 191 -13.64 5.04 -8.24
CA LEU A 191 -12.30 5.28 -7.67
C LEU A 191 -11.32 5.80 -8.71
N ALA A 192 -11.32 5.26 -9.93
CA ALA A 192 -10.47 5.76 -11.02
C ALA A 192 -10.83 7.20 -11.40
N ARG A 193 -12.13 7.51 -11.51
CA ARG A 193 -12.62 8.87 -11.76
C ARG A 193 -12.31 9.83 -10.61
N ALA A 194 -12.42 9.37 -9.36
CA ALA A 194 -12.13 10.13 -8.16
C ALA A 194 -10.64 10.46 -8.05
N HIS A 195 -9.75 9.51 -8.35
CA HIS A 195 -8.32 9.76 -8.47
C HIS A 195 -8.03 10.83 -9.53
N ALA A 196 -8.56 10.65 -10.75
CA ALA A 196 -8.34 11.60 -11.85
C ALA A 196 -8.85 13.01 -11.48
N ALA A 197 -10.05 13.12 -10.90
CA ALA A 197 -10.60 14.40 -10.48
C ALA A 197 -9.81 15.03 -9.32
N ALA A 198 -9.32 14.23 -8.36
CA ALA A 198 -8.46 14.69 -7.28
C ALA A 198 -7.10 15.18 -7.80
N TYR A 199 -6.51 14.49 -8.78
CA TYR A 199 -5.28 14.90 -9.46
C TYR A 199 -5.42 16.33 -10.01
N HIS A 200 -6.43 16.57 -10.85
CA HIS A 200 -6.66 17.90 -11.42
C HIS A 200 -6.97 18.95 -10.34
N ALA A 201 -7.78 18.60 -9.35
CA ALA A 201 -8.09 19.49 -8.23
C ALA A 201 -6.86 19.87 -7.39
N ILE A 202 -5.86 18.99 -7.26
CA ILE A 202 -4.61 19.29 -6.56
C ILE A 202 -3.77 20.26 -7.39
N HIS A 203 -3.60 20.01 -8.70
CA HIS A 203 -2.84 20.92 -9.57
C HIS A 203 -3.50 22.30 -9.75
N GLU A 204 -4.84 22.39 -9.65
CA GLU A 204 -5.53 23.68 -9.57
C GLU A 204 -5.10 24.50 -8.34
N ILE A 205 -4.79 23.85 -7.22
CA ILE A 205 -4.39 24.50 -5.97
C ILE A 205 -2.87 24.72 -5.91
N ILE A 206 -2.10 23.73 -6.37
CA ILE A 206 -0.64 23.65 -6.32
C ILE A 206 -0.14 23.12 -7.67
N PRO A 207 0.16 23.98 -8.66
CA PRO A 207 0.59 23.54 -9.98
C PRO A 207 1.79 22.59 -9.96
N GLU A 208 2.76 22.85 -9.07
CA GLU A 208 4.01 22.09 -8.91
C GLU A 208 3.90 20.87 -7.99
N ALA A 209 2.69 20.49 -7.54
CA ALA A 209 2.52 19.29 -6.73
C ALA A 209 2.98 18.03 -7.48
N GLN A 210 3.38 17.01 -6.73
CA GLN A 210 3.69 15.68 -7.26
C GLN A 210 2.58 14.73 -6.83
N VAL A 211 1.69 14.36 -7.76
CA VAL A 211 0.48 13.59 -7.46
C VAL A 211 0.54 12.19 -8.07
N GLY A 212 0.31 11.19 -7.22
CA GLY A 212 0.36 9.79 -7.61
C GLY A 212 -0.62 8.91 -6.83
N ILE A 213 -0.46 7.59 -7.02
CA ILE A 213 -1.21 6.56 -6.29
C ILE A 213 -0.23 5.58 -5.65
N ALA A 214 -0.67 4.88 -4.60
CA ALA A 214 0.00 3.69 -4.11
C ALA A 214 -0.78 2.47 -4.60
N LYS A 215 -0.18 1.64 -5.45
CA LYS A 215 -0.83 0.50 -6.09
C LYS A 215 -0.26 -0.80 -5.56
N HIS A 216 -1.11 -1.66 -5.00
CA HIS A 216 -0.71 -3.04 -4.70
C HIS A 216 -0.45 -3.78 -6.01
N ILE A 217 0.77 -4.32 -6.14
CA ILE A 217 1.20 -5.09 -7.30
C ILE A 217 1.53 -6.50 -6.86
N VAL A 218 0.96 -7.45 -7.59
CA VAL A 218 1.16 -8.87 -7.33
C VAL A 218 1.91 -9.48 -8.51
N THR A 219 2.95 -10.26 -8.23
CA THR A 219 3.57 -11.08 -9.28
C THR A 219 2.73 -12.32 -9.51
N TRP A 220 2.29 -12.54 -10.75
CA TRP A 220 1.48 -13.70 -11.15
C TRP A 220 2.29 -14.62 -12.06
N ASP A 221 2.77 -15.73 -11.52
CA ASP A 221 3.49 -16.74 -12.28
C ASP A 221 2.56 -17.87 -12.75
N PRO A 222 2.84 -18.51 -13.89
CA PRO A 222 2.16 -19.74 -14.25
C PRO A 222 2.47 -20.85 -13.22
N ARG A 223 1.44 -21.61 -12.83
CA ARG A 223 1.55 -22.78 -11.96
C ARG A 223 2.39 -23.87 -12.62
N LEU A 224 2.23 -24.10 -13.91
CA LEU A 224 3.10 -24.96 -14.71
C LEU A 224 3.75 -24.14 -15.83
N ALA A 225 5.07 -23.94 -15.74
CA ALA A 225 5.80 -23.06 -16.65
C ALA A 225 5.76 -23.51 -18.12
N TRP A 226 5.53 -24.80 -18.39
CA TRP A 226 5.46 -25.36 -19.73
C TRP A 226 4.04 -25.33 -20.33
N LEU A 227 3.01 -24.99 -19.55
CA LEU A 227 1.62 -25.09 -20.00
C LEU A 227 1.09 -23.73 -20.52
N PRO A 228 0.73 -23.60 -21.81
CA PRO A 228 0.33 -22.31 -22.39
C PRO A 228 -0.92 -21.68 -21.76
N THR A 229 -1.86 -22.50 -21.27
CA THR A 229 -3.08 -22.03 -20.62
C THR A 229 -2.79 -21.35 -19.28
N ASP A 230 -1.84 -21.86 -18.50
CA ASP A 230 -1.40 -21.22 -17.25
C ASP A 230 -0.78 -19.85 -17.53
N HIS A 231 -0.01 -19.71 -18.62
CA HIS A 231 0.50 -18.41 -19.08
C HIS A 231 -0.62 -17.46 -19.49
N ALA A 232 -1.63 -17.94 -20.20
CA ALA A 232 -2.77 -17.10 -20.61
C ALA A 232 -3.53 -16.57 -19.39
N VAL A 233 -3.79 -17.43 -18.40
CA VAL A 233 -4.43 -17.06 -17.13
C VAL A 233 -3.57 -16.07 -16.35
N ALA A 234 -2.26 -16.32 -16.21
CA ALA A 234 -1.34 -15.42 -15.54
C ALA A 234 -1.32 -14.03 -16.19
N ARG A 235 -1.28 -13.95 -17.53
CA ARG A 235 -1.34 -12.65 -18.26
C ARG A 235 -2.66 -11.92 -18.03
N LEU A 236 -3.78 -12.63 -18.08
CA LEU A 236 -5.11 -12.03 -17.87
C LEU A 236 -5.25 -11.47 -16.45
N ILE A 237 -4.91 -12.27 -15.42
CA ILE A 237 -5.00 -11.84 -14.03
C ILE A 237 -4.03 -10.70 -13.76
N ASN A 238 -2.80 -10.78 -14.27
CA ASN A 238 -1.84 -9.68 -14.19
C ASN A 238 -2.41 -8.40 -14.80
N TYR A 239 -3.02 -8.48 -15.98
CA TYR A 239 -3.65 -7.33 -16.61
C TYR A 239 -4.76 -6.73 -15.74
N VAL A 240 -5.72 -7.56 -15.31
CA VAL A 240 -6.88 -7.11 -14.52
C VAL A 240 -6.46 -6.52 -13.17
N THR A 241 -5.53 -7.16 -12.47
CA THR A 241 -5.16 -6.77 -11.10
C THR A 241 -4.13 -5.65 -11.04
N ASN A 242 -3.15 -5.63 -11.96
CA ASN A 242 -2.03 -4.68 -11.91
C ASN A 242 -2.19 -3.52 -12.89
N HIS A 243 -2.65 -3.78 -14.11
CA HIS A 243 -2.64 -2.79 -15.19
C HIS A 243 -3.97 -2.05 -15.38
N LEU A 244 -5.10 -2.72 -15.16
CA LEU A 244 -6.41 -2.17 -15.53
C LEU A 244 -6.69 -0.78 -14.93
N PHE A 245 -6.40 -0.61 -13.64
CA PHE A 245 -6.55 0.68 -12.96
C PHE A 245 -5.53 1.72 -13.44
N LEU A 246 -4.28 1.30 -13.69
CA LEU A 246 -3.23 2.20 -14.17
C LEU A 246 -3.52 2.68 -15.60
N ASP A 247 -4.00 1.81 -16.47
CA ASP A 247 -4.48 2.17 -17.82
C ASP A 247 -5.65 3.17 -17.73
N ALA A 248 -6.53 3.01 -16.74
CA ALA A 248 -7.66 3.91 -16.51
C ALA A 248 -7.23 5.37 -16.26
N ILE A 249 -6.14 5.56 -15.50
CA ILE A 249 -5.63 6.86 -15.04
C ILE A 249 -4.44 7.40 -15.84
N THR A 250 -3.90 6.59 -16.76
CA THR A 250 -2.86 7.02 -17.70
C THR A 250 -3.39 7.16 -19.12
N GLN A 251 -4.28 6.28 -19.56
CA GLN A 251 -4.86 6.28 -20.92
C GLN A 251 -6.30 6.84 -20.96
N GLY A 252 -6.86 7.25 -19.82
CA GLY A 252 -8.22 7.79 -19.74
C GLY A 252 -9.33 6.81 -20.09
N LYS A 253 -9.08 5.50 -20.03
CA LYS A 253 -10.08 4.46 -20.32
C LYS A 253 -9.74 3.11 -19.72
N VAL A 254 -10.77 2.38 -19.31
CA VAL A 254 -10.69 0.98 -18.94
C VAL A 254 -10.93 0.12 -20.18
N LYS A 255 -10.04 -0.83 -20.44
CA LYS A 255 -10.18 -1.81 -21.54
C LYS A 255 -10.31 -3.19 -20.94
N LEU A 256 -11.45 -3.83 -21.13
CA LEU A 256 -11.61 -5.26 -20.83
C LEU A 256 -11.61 -6.05 -22.14
N PRO A 257 -11.06 -7.26 -22.17
CA PRO A 257 -11.11 -8.11 -23.36
C PRO A 257 -12.55 -8.25 -23.87
N PHE A 258 -12.74 -8.10 -25.19
CA PHE A 258 -14.03 -8.26 -25.88
C PHE A 258 -15.13 -7.24 -25.54
N LEU A 259 -14.88 -6.29 -24.65
CA LEU A 259 -15.84 -5.24 -24.29
C LEU A 259 -15.44 -3.88 -24.87
N ARG A 260 -16.43 -3.01 -25.06
CA ARG A 260 -16.17 -1.62 -25.48
C ARG A 260 -15.39 -0.90 -24.38
N PRO A 261 -14.32 -0.14 -24.70
CA PRO A 261 -13.60 0.63 -23.70
C PRO A 261 -14.51 1.63 -22.97
N ILE A 262 -14.36 1.70 -21.65
CA ILE A 262 -15.13 2.62 -20.80
C ILE A 262 -14.27 3.86 -20.56
N PRO A 263 -14.69 5.07 -20.98
CA PRO A 263 -13.92 6.28 -20.77
C PRO A 263 -13.88 6.70 -19.30
N ILE A 264 -12.72 7.18 -18.86
CA ILE A 264 -12.49 7.81 -17.56
C ILE A 264 -12.19 9.28 -17.80
N LYS A 265 -13.19 10.13 -17.56
CA LYS A 265 -13.06 11.58 -17.77
C LYS A 265 -11.90 12.12 -16.92
N GLY A 266 -10.97 12.82 -17.58
CA GLY A 266 -9.79 13.39 -16.92
C GLY A 266 -8.70 12.38 -16.57
N GLY A 267 -8.87 11.07 -16.84
CA GLY A 267 -7.88 10.04 -16.50
C GLY A 267 -6.76 9.88 -17.52
N GLN A 268 -6.59 10.76 -18.50
CA GLN A 268 -5.43 10.70 -19.39
C GLN A 268 -4.29 11.45 -18.71
N ASN A 269 -3.14 10.80 -18.55
CA ASN A 269 -1.93 11.38 -17.93
C ASN A 269 -2.19 12.00 -16.54
N SER A 270 -3.08 11.43 -15.72
CA SER A 270 -3.37 11.96 -14.37
C SER A 270 -2.45 11.33 -13.32
N LEU A 271 -1.14 11.25 -13.60
CA LEU A 271 -0.17 10.54 -12.77
C LEU A 271 1.22 11.15 -12.96
N ASP A 272 1.80 11.75 -11.92
CA ASP A 272 3.16 12.30 -11.95
C ASP A 272 4.21 11.29 -11.47
N TRP A 273 3.79 10.36 -10.60
CA TRP A 273 4.62 9.28 -10.08
C TRP A 273 3.76 8.05 -9.73
N LEU A 274 4.38 6.88 -9.70
CA LEU A 274 3.71 5.61 -9.37
C LEU A 274 4.27 4.98 -8.09
N GLY A 275 3.40 4.84 -7.09
CA GLY A 275 3.67 4.09 -5.87
C GLY A 275 3.41 2.61 -6.05
N ILE A 276 4.32 1.78 -5.57
CA ILE A 276 4.21 0.32 -5.61
C ILE A 276 4.19 -0.20 -4.18
N ASN A 277 3.12 -0.91 -3.86
CA ASN A 277 3.03 -1.74 -2.68
C ASN A 277 3.27 -3.19 -3.11
N TYR A 278 4.40 -3.77 -2.73
CA TYR A 278 4.79 -5.13 -3.14
C TYR A 278 5.09 -6.00 -1.92
N TYR A 279 4.45 -7.15 -1.87
CA TYR A 279 4.57 -8.09 -0.77
C TYR A 279 4.88 -9.52 -1.21
N GLN A 280 4.32 -9.96 -2.33
CA GLN A 280 4.29 -11.38 -2.64
C GLN A 280 4.07 -11.72 -4.11
N ARG A 281 4.34 -13.00 -4.39
CA ARG A 281 3.99 -13.68 -5.63
C ARG A 281 2.88 -14.69 -5.39
N TYR A 282 2.01 -14.85 -6.37
CA TYR A 282 1.16 -16.02 -6.52
C TYR A 282 1.47 -16.78 -7.82
N ARG A 283 1.15 -18.07 -7.80
CA ARG A 283 1.15 -18.96 -8.94
C ARG A 283 -0.27 -19.28 -9.32
N VAL A 284 -0.61 -19.10 -10.59
CA VAL A 284 -1.95 -19.29 -11.13
C VAL A 284 -1.98 -20.27 -12.27
N GLY A 285 -3.08 -21.00 -12.39
CA GLY A 285 -3.22 -21.94 -13.49
C GLY A 285 -4.64 -22.44 -13.69
N PHE A 286 -4.85 -23.07 -14.83
CA PHE A 286 -6.11 -23.71 -15.17
C PHE A 286 -5.99 -25.20 -14.86
N THR A 287 -7.00 -25.77 -14.20
CA THR A 287 -7.04 -27.21 -13.88
C THR A 287 -8.24 -27.84 -14.55
N ILE A 288 -8.29 -29.17 -14.61
CA ILE A 288 -9.45 -29.90 -15.15
C ILE A 288 -10.75 -29.51 -14.42
N LYS A 289 -10.68 -29.23 -13.11
CA LYS A 289 -11.85 -28.73 -12.35
C LYS A 289 -12.36 -27.39 -12.89
N HIS A 290 -11.46 -26.47 -13.25
CA HIS A 290 -11.84 -25.18 -13.84
C HIS A 290 -12.38 -25.33 -15.27
N ALA A 291 -11.84 -26.28 -16.04
CA ALA A 291 -12.39 -26.61 -17.35
C ALA A 291 -13.81 -27.18 -17.24
N LEU A 292 -14.03 -28.09 -16.30
CA LEU A 292 -15.35 -28.67 -16.03
C LEU A 292 -16.33 -27.63 -15.46
N ARG A 293 -15.86 -26.63 -14.71
CA ARG A 293 -16.69 -25.50 -14.25
C ARG A 293 -17.34 -24.75 -15.41
N LEU A 294 -16.66 -24.58 -16.55
CA LEU A 294 -17.23 -23.89 -17.72
C LEU A 294 -18.49 -24.58 -18.25
N LEU A 295 -18.62 -25.90 -18.04
CA LEU A 295 -19.78 -26.69 -18.42
C LEU A 295 -20.74 -26.94 -17.25
N PHE A 296 -20.20 -26.99 -16.03
CA PHE A 296 -20.92 -27.33 -14.80
C PHE A 296 -20.44 -26.42 -13.65
N PRO A 297 -21.03 -25.22 -13.50
CA PRO A 297 -20.59 -24.19 -12.56
C PRO A 297 -20.46 -24.64 -11.09
N GLN A 298 -21.18 -25.70 -10.70
CA GLN A 298 -21.17 -26.29 -9.36
C GLN A 298 -19.88 -27.07 -9.01
N ILE A 299 -18.99 -27.36 -9.96
CA ILE A 299 -17.83 -28.26 -9.77
C ILE A 299 -16.66 -27.58 -9.03
N ALA A 300 -16.62 -26.25 -9.00
CA ALA A 300 -15.65 -25.47 -8.24
C ALA A 300 -16.22 -24.09 -7.95
N SER A 301 -15.94 -23.52 -6.77
CA SER A 301 -16.25 -22.11 -6.45
C SER A 301 -15.32 -21.13 -7.17
N ASP A 302 -14.09 -21.56 -7.42
CA ASP A 302 -13.01 -20.70 -7.92
C ASP A 302 -12.90 -20.77 -9.45
N TRP A 303 -12.43 -19.68 -10.06
CA TRP A 303 -12.27 -19.59 -11.52
C TRP A 303 -10.91 -20.10 -12.02
N PHE A 304 -9.90 -20.14 -11.14
CA PHE A 304 -8.56 -20.61 -11.44
C PHE A 304 -7.86 -21.06 -10.15
N TYR A 305 -6.81 -21.88 -10.29
CA TYR A 305 -5.94 -22.21 -9.17
C TYR A 305 -5.15 -20.97 -8.78
N GLN A 306 -5.07 -20.66 -7.50
CA GLN A 306 -4.13 -19.71 -6.92
C GLN A 306 -3.38 -20.37 -5.77
N GLY A 307 -2.07 -20.24 -5.75
CA GLY A 307 -1.25 -20.76 -4.66
C GLY A 307 0.15 -20.17 -4.65
N THR A 308 0.98 -20.62 -3.72
CA THR A 308 2.38 -20.20 -3.58
C THR A 308 3.31 -21.36 -3.97
N LYS A 309 4.58 -21.08 -4.24
CA LYS A 309 5.56 -22.12 -4.56
C LYS A 309 5.82 -23.00 -3.32
N PRO A 310 5.77 -24.34 -3.45
CA PRO A 310 6.15 -25.23 -2.36
C PRO A 310 7.62 -25.02 -1.93
N GLY A 311 7.88 -25.07 -0.62
CA GLY A 311 9.21 -24.93 -0.04
C GLY A 311 9.82 -23.52 -0.05
N HIS A 312 9.12 -22.50 -0.56
CA HIS A 312 9.56 -21.10 -0.46
C HIS A 312 9.19 -20.54 0.91
N PRO A 313 10.07 -19.75 1.57
CA PRO A 313 9.74 -19.11 2.85
C PRO A 313 8.51 -18.22 2.71
N LYS A 314 7.67 -18.19 3.74
CA LYS A 314 6.43 -17.41 3.80
C LYS A 314 6.32 -16.78 5.18
N GLY A 315 5.57 -15.70 5.26
CA GLY A 315 5.05 -15.19 6.52
C GLY A 315 4.04 -16.16 7.16
N PRO A 316 3.48 -15.77 8.32
CA PRO A 316 2.58 -16.61 9.10
C PRO A 316 1.33 -17.01 8.31
N SER A 317 0.77 -18.17 8.67
CA SER A 317 -0.38 -18.76 7.98
C SER A 317 -0.21 -18.90 6.45
N GLY A 318 1.04 -18.90 5.95
CA GLY A 318 1.35 -19.01 4.52
C GLY A 318 1.20 -17.72 3.72
N TRP A 319 0.98 -16.57 4.38
CA TRP A 319 0.91 -15.26 3.75
C TRP A 319 2.29 -14.80 3.27
N GLY A 320 2.37 -14.05 2.18
CA GLY A 320 3.61 -13.35 1.83
C GLY A 320 4.74 -14.26 1.38
N GLU A 321 4.60 -14.92 0.22
CA GLU A 321 5.70 -15.70 -0.34
C GLU A 321 6.93 -14.82 -0.53
N PHE A 322 8.03 -15.18 0.14
CA PHE A 322 9.29 -14.46 0.11
C PHE A 322 9.93 -14.60 -1.27
N HIS A 323 9.62 -13.65 -2.16
CA HIS A 323 10.03 -13.67 -3.55
C HIS A 323 10.61 -12.32 -4.00
N PRO A 324 11.90 -12.02 -3.69
CA PRO A 324 12.53 -10.77 -4.10
C PRO A 324 12.50 -10.52 -5.61
N PRO A 325 12.83 -11.49 -6.49
CA PRO A 325 12.87 -11.24 -7.94
C PRO A 325 11.57 -10.67 -8.52
N GLY A 326 10.42 -10.92 -7.90
CA GLY A 326 9.14 -10.33 -8.31
C GLY A 326 9.09 -8.81 -8.14
N LEU A 327 9.82 -8.24 -7.17
CA LEU A 327 9.95 -6.78 -7.03
C LEU A 327 10.74 -6.18 -8.20
N LEU A 328 11.87 -6.81 -8.60
CA LEU A 328 12.63 -6.36 -9.77
C LEU A 328 11.77 -6.39 -11.03
N TRP A 329 11.09 -7.52 -11.27
CA TRP A 329 10.18 -7.67 -12.39
C TRP A 329 9.08 -6.61 -12.37
N THR A 330 8.50 -6.34 -11.19
CA THR A 330 7.46 -5.33 -10.99
C THR A 330 7.96 -3.93 -11.36
N LEU A 331 9.14 -3.54 -10.87
CA LEU A 331 9.74 -2.23 -11.14
C LEU A 331 10.03 -2.06 -12.64
N GLU A 332 10.61 -3.07 -13.28
CA GLU A 332 10.89 -3.05 -14.72
C GLU A 332 9.61 -3.00 -15.54
N ASN A 333 8.60 -3.80 -15.20
CA ASN A 333 7.35 -3.86 -15.93
C ASN A 333 6.58 -2.54 -15.85
N LEU A 334 6.54 -1.93 -14.67
CA LEU A 334 5.80 -0.68 -14.45
C LEU A 334 6.56 0.58 -14.88
N SER A 335 7.86 0.48 -15.16
CA SER A 335 8.65 1.57 -15.77
C SER A 335 8.05 2.06 -17.09
N ARG A 336 7.25 1.22 -17.76
CA ARG A 336 6.56 1.54 -19.01
C ARG A 336 5.58 2.70 -18.93
N TYR A 337 5.11 3.07 -17.74
CA TYR A 337 4.23 4.24 -17.56
C TYR A 337 5.00 5.56 -17.63
N GLY A 338 6.33 5.54 -17.71
CA GLY A 338 7.15 6.71 -18.02
C GLY A 338 7.26 7.74 -16.90
N VAL A 339 6.79 7.40 -15.69
CA VAL A 339 6.85 8.27 -14.51
C VAL A 339 7.79 7.70 -13.45
N PRO A 340 8.37 8.54 -12.56
CA PRO A 340 9.14 8.07 -11.42
C PRO A 340 8.36 7.09 -10.54
N ILE A 341 9.08 6.13 -9.96
CA ILE A 341 8.50 5.09 -9.10
C ILE A 341 8.95 5.28 -7.65
N TYR A 342 8.03 5.11 -6.72
CA TYR A 342 8.31 4.95 -5.30
C TYR A 342 7.85 3.58 -4.85
N VAL A 343 8.67 2.83 -4.11
CA VAL A 343 8.17 1.64 -3.39
C VAL A 343 7.50 2.16 -2.13
N THR A 344 6.19 2.40 -2.20
CA THR A 344 5.40 3.07 -1.16
C THR A 344 5.06 2.17 0.02
N GLU A 345 5.09 0.85 -0.19
CA GLU A 345 5.05 -0.16 0.86
C GLU A 345 5.79 -1.43 0.43
N ASN A 346 6.59 -1.98 1.35
CA ASN A 346 7.17 -3.30 1.22
C ASN A 346 7.57 -3.80 2.61
N GLY A 347 7.15 -5.02 2.96
CA GLY A 347 7.40 -5.59 4.27
C GLY A 347 6.95 -7.04 4.36
N ILE A 348 7.16 -7.65 5.52
CA ILE A 348 6.67 -9.00 5.82
C ILE A 348 6.28 -9.06 7.30
N PRO A 349 5.15 -9.71 7.64
CA PRO A 349 4.80 -9.92 9.02
C PRO A 349 5.78 -10.91 9.64
N SER A 350 6.34 -10.55 10.78
CA SER A 350 7.31 -11.38 11.49
C SER A 350 7.27 -11.06 12.98
N ASN A 351 6.78 -12.00 13.77
CA ASN A 351 6.69 -11.87 15.22
C ASN A 351 8.06 -11.69 15.90
N ARG A 352 9.09 -12.38 15.41
CA ARG A 352 10.45 -12.44 15.98
C ARG A 352 11.51 -11.73 15.15
N ASP A 353 11.12 -10.99 14.12
CA ASP A 353 12.02 -10.24 13.23
C ASP A 353 12.96 -11.09 12.33
N GLU A 354 12.97 -12.40 12.52
CA GLU A 354 13.88 -13.36 11.86
C GLU A 354 13.82 -13.29 10.32
N LEU A 355 12.61 -13.15 9.76
CA LEU A 355 12.43 -13.03 8.31
C LEU A 355 12.60 -11.59 7.81
N ARG A 356 12.29 -10.60 8.65
CA ARG A 356 12.18 -9.19 8.25
C ARG A 356 13.51 -8.64 7.74
N GLN A 357 14.62 -8.95 8.42
CA GLN A 357 15.95 -8.50 8.01
C GLN A 357 16.37 -9.05 6.66
N SER A 358 16.22 -10.36 6.47
CA SER A 358 16.53 -11.02 5.20
C SER A 358 15.65 -10.49 4.07
N PHE A 359 14.36 -10.28 4.36
CA PHE A 359 13.39 -9.73 3.42
C PHE A 359 13.79 -8.33 2.98
N LEU A 360 14.06 -7.44 3.95
CA LEU A 360 14.46 -6.06 3.73
C LEU A 360 15.68 -5.97 2.80
N VAL A 361 16.80 -6.61 3.16
CA VAL A 361 18.04 -6.55 2.38
C VAL A 361 17.85 -7.14 0.99
N SER A 362 17.16 -8.29 0.89
CA SER A 362 16.98 -8.97 -0.39
C SER A 362 16.13 -8.16 -1.37
N HIS A 363 15.10 -7.46 -0.89
CA HIS A 363 14.22 -6.63 -1.71
C HIS A 363 14.86 -5.28 -2.06
N ILE A 364 15.52 -4.61 -1.11
CA ILE A 364 16.27 -3.38 -1.39
C ILE A 364 17.35 -3.63 -2.46
N HIS A 365 18.01 -4.80 -2.43
CA HIS A 365 18.95 -5.16 -3.49
C HIS A 365 18.28 -5.30 -4.88
N GLN A 366 17.01 -5.71 -4.95
CA GLN A 366 16.28 -5.72 -6.24
C GLN A 366 15.99 -4.31 -6.74
N ILE A 367 15.72 -3.36 -5.83
CA ILE A 367 15.57 -1.96 -6.18
C ILE A 367 16.88 -1.42 -6.74
N TRP A 368 18.01 -1.73 -6.10
CA TRP A 368 19.33 -1.38 -6.63
C TRP A 368 19.52 -1.93 -8.06
N LYS A 369 19.21 -3.21 -8.30
CA LYS A 369 19.28 -3.81 -9.65
C LYS A 369 18.41 -3.07 -10.66
N ALA A 370 17.19 -2.69 -10.29
CA ALA A 370 16.29 -1.96 -11.17
C ALA A 370 16.87 -0.58 -11.54
N ILE A 371 17.44 0.14 -10.57
CA ILE A 371 18.11 1.43 -10.79
C ILE A 371 19.31 1.27 -11.73
N GLN A 372 20.15 0.25 -11.53
CA GLN A 372 21.28 -0.03 -12.44
C GLN A 372 20.83 -0.37 -13.87
N ARG A 373 19.59 -0.84 -14.04
CA ARG A 373 18.97 -1.14 -15.34
C ARG A 373 18.20 0.06 -15.92
N GLY A 374 18.32 1.25 -15.32
CA GLY A 374 17.73 2.49 -15.81
C GLY A 374 16.30 2.76 -15.35
N VAL A 375 15.74 1.96 -14.44
CA VAL A 375 14.42 2.23 -13.86
C VAL A 375 14.53 3.41 -12.89
N SER A 376 13.70 4.44 -13.08
CA SER A 376 13.69 5.64 -12.24
C SER A 376 12.97 5.40 -10.90
N VAL A 377 13.59 4.65 -10.00
CA VAL A 377 13.11 4.49 -8.61
C VAL A 377 13.66 5.63 -7.74
N LYS A 378 12.78 6.32 -7.01
CA LYS A 378 13.11 7.52 -6.23
C LYS A 378 13.09 7.32 -4.72
N GLY A 379 12.43 6.28 -4.23
CA GLY A 379 12.39 6.01 -2.80
C GLY A 379 11.86 4.64 -2.43
N TYR A 380 12.12 4.28 -1.17
CA TYR A 380 11.67 3.06 -0.52
C TYR A 380 11.05 3.41 0.85
N TYR A 381 9.82 2.96 1.05
CA TYR A 381 9.05 3.11 2.26
C TYR A 381 8.78 1.71 2.83
N HIS A 382 9.40 1.41 3.97
CA HIS A 382 9.14 0.15 4.65
C HIS A 382 7.74 0.12 5.25
N TRP A 383 7.00 -0.95 5.00
CA TRP A 383 5.76 -1.24 5.70
C TRP A 383 6.04 -2.20 6.85
N SER A 384 6.01 -1.76 8.11
CA SER A 384 5.56 -0.46 8.64
C SER A 384 6.53 0.14 9.65
N LEU A 385 6.32 1.41 10.02
CA LEU A 385 7.05 2.02 11.14
C LEU A 385 6.76 1.25 12.45
N LEU A 386 5.49 1.19 12.82
CA LEU A 386 4.98 0.60 14.05
C LEU A 386 4.21 -0.69 13.75
N ASP A 387 4.26 -1.64 14.70
CA ASP A 387 3.16 -2.60 14.82
C ASP A 387 1.86 -1.82 14.98
N ASN A 388 0.82 -2.24 14.28
CA ASN A 388 -0.41 -1.48 14.15
C ASN A 388 -1.62 -2.41 14.09
N PHE A 389 -2.82 -1.84 14.00
CA PHE A 389 -4.04 -2.62 13.78
C PHE A 389 -4.10 -3.10 12.32
N GLU A 390 -3.78 -4.37 12.08
CA GLU A 390 -3.62 -4.95 10.74
C GLU A 390 -4.97 -5.41 10.16
N TRP A 391 -5.89 -4.45 10.02
CA TRP A 391 -7.16 -4.65 9.31
C TRP A 391 -7.94 -5.87 9.86
N ALA A 392 -8.30 -6.82 9.00
CA ALA A 392 -9.00 -8.05 9.40
C ALA A 392 -8.19 -8.95 10.34
N GLN A 393 -6.86 -8.77 10.42
CA GLN A 393 -6.00 -9.50 11.35
C GLN A 393 -5.91 -8.84 12.73
N GLY A 394 -6.48 -7.64 12.92
CA GLY A 394 -6.45 -6.92 14.18
C GLY A 394 -5.04 -6.80 14.75
N TYR A 395 -4.88 -7.19 16.01
CA TYR A 395 -3.60 -7.28 16.73
C TYR A 395 -3.08 -8.72 16.84
N ASN A 396 -3.39 -9.57 15.86
CA ASN A 396 -2.85 -10.94 15.83
C ASN A 396 -1.30 -10.87 15.94
N PRO A 397 -0.70 -11.51 16.96
CA PRO A 397 0.74 -11.41 17.20
C PRO A 397 1.60 -11.98 16.07
N GLU A 398 1.02 -12.77 15.18
CA GLU A 398 1.67 -13.24 13.96
C GLU A 398 1.82 -12.13 12.89
N PHE A 399 0.84 -11.22 12.77
CA PHE A 399 0.77 -10.21 11.71
C PHE A 399 1.42 -8.87 12.09
N LYS A 400 2.57 -8.93 12.76
CA LYS A 400 3.34 -7.74 13.14
C LYS A 400 4.22 -7.29 11.98
N PHE A 401 3.96 -6.12 11.39
CA PHE A 401 4.78 -5.55 10.30
C PHE A 401 5.86 -4.56 10.75
N GLY A 402 5.73 -3.97 11.94
CA GLY A 402 6.53 -2.84 12.36
C GLY A 402 8.02 -3.11 12.49
N LEU A 403 8.83 -2.12 12.11
CA LEU A 403 10.23 -2.03 12.55
C LEU A 403 10.33 -1.75 14.05
N ILE A 404 9.29 -1.13 14.63
CA ILE A 404 9.17 -0.84 16.05
C ILE A 404 7.94 -1.56 16.58
N GLY A 405 8.14 -2.38 17.62
CA GLY A 405 7.07 -3.05 18.33
C GLY A 405 6.28 -2.07 19.18
N VAL A 406 4.98 -2.33 19.32
CA VAL A 406 4.11 -1.56 20.21
C VAL A 406 3.51 -2.52 21.23
N ASN A 407 3.68 -2.18 22.51
CA ASN A 407 2.86 -2.75 23.56
C ASN A 407 1.54 -1.97 23.60
N PHE A 408 0.45 -2.55 23.11
CA PHE A 408 -0.83 -1.85 22.98
C PHE A 408 -1.52 -1.51 24.31
N GLU A 409 -1.09 -2.12 25.43
CA GLU A 409 -1.60 -1.81 26.76
C GLU A 409 -0.86 -0.61 27.38
N THR A 410 0.46 -0.58 27.27
CA THR A 410 1.31 0.47 27.89
C THR A 410 1.70 1.58 26.92
N GLN A 411 1.44 1.39 25.63
CA GLN A 411 1.90 2.23 24.52
C GLN A 411 3.43 2.33 24.39
N ALA A 412 4.19 1.44 25.05
CA ALA A 412 5.65 1.41 24.93
C ALA A 412 6.08 0.99 23.51
N ARG A 413 7.12 1.65 23.01
CA ARG A 413 7.76 1.36 21.71
C ARG A 413 9.05 0.57 21.92
N GLU A 414 9.20 -0.53 21.18
CA GLU A 414 10.35 -1.44 21.26
C GLU A 414 10.99 -1.62 19.87
N PRO A 415 12.06 -0.86 19.54
CA PRO A 415 12.75 -1.02 18.26
C PRO A 415 13.25 -2.44 18.05
N ARG A 416 13.00 -3.01 16.87
CA ARG A 416 13.49 -4.35 16.50
C ARG A 416 14.88 -4.29 15.90
N PRO A 417 15.65 -5.39 15.89
CA PRO A 417 16.94 -5.42 15.19
C PRO A 417 16.89 -4.98 13.72
N SER A 418 15.78 -5.23 13.01
CA SER A 418 15.52 -4.72 11.66
C SER A 418 15.45 -3.19 11.57
N SER A 419 15.03 -2.48 12.62
CA SER A 419 15.07 -1.01 12.65
C SER A 419 16.50 -0.50 12.60
N SER A 420 17.41 -1.10 13.36
CA SER A 420 18.85 -0.79 13.35
C SER A 420 19.51 -1.13 12.01
N LEU A 421 19.17 -2.28 11.44
CA LEU A 421 19.60 -2.66 10.09
C LEU A 421 19.16 -1.63 9.05
N TYR A 422 17.86 -1.31 9.04
CA TYR A 422 17.32 -0.37 8.08
C TYR A 422 17.95 1.01 8.25
N GLY A 423 18.11 1.47 9.49
CA GLY A 423 18.73 2.76 9.74
C GLY A 423 20.20 2.85 9.33
N ARG A 424 20.95 1.75 9.39
CA ARG A 424 22.31 1.69 8.79
C ARG A 424 22.28 1.81 7.27
N ILE A 425 21.33 1.14 6.60
CA ILE A 425 21.16 1.27 5.14
C ILE A 425 20.85 2.72 4.77
N CYS A 426 19.93 3.35 5.50
CA CYS A 426 19.54 4.75 5.28
C CYS A 426 20.72 5.70 5.49
N LYS A 427 21.45 5.54 6.61
CA LYS A 427 22.64 6.34 6.93
C LYS A 427 23.73 6.23 5.88
N MET A 428 24.00 5.02 5.40
CA MET A 428 25.06 4.78 4.41
C MET A 428 24.61 5.06 2.98
N ASN A 429 23.29 5.24 2.75
CA ASN A 429 22.67 5.25 1.44
C ASN A 429 23.10 4.06 0.57
N ALA A 430 23.27 2.88 1.20
CA ALA A 430 23.85 1.70 0.59
C ALA A 430 23.53 0.42 1.37
N ILE A 431 23.51 -0.73 0.68
CA ILE A 431 23.72 -2.03 1.33
C ILE A 431 25.23 -2.30 1.34
N SER A 432 25.86 -2.11 2.51
CA SER A 432 27.29 -2.39 2.67
C SER A 432 27.58 -3.86 3.03
N ALA A 433 28.76 -4.34 2.66
CA ALA A 433 29.20 -5.68 3.05
C ALA A 433 29.26 -5.87 4.57
N GLU A 434 29.66 -4.83 5.31
CA GLU A 434 29.62 -4.83 6.79
C GLU A 434 28.19 -5.00 7.32
N THR A 435 27.25 -4.18 6.82
CA THR A 435 25.83 -4.24 7.24
C THR A 435 25.23 -5.61 6.96
N ALA A 436 25.49 -6.17 5.77
CA ALA A 436 25.04 -7.50 5.43
C ALA A 436 25.70 -8.58 6.29
N THR A 437 26.97 -8.42 6.70
CA THR A 437 27.67 -9.36 7.57
C THR A 437 27.08 -9.39 8.97
N THR A 438 26.78 -8.22 9.54
CA THR A 438 26.27 -8.11 10.91
C THR A 438 24.84 -8.64 11.04
N PHE A 439 23.96 -8.31 10.09
CA PHE A 439 22.52 -8.59 10.23
C PHE A 439 22.03 -9.76 9.38
N THR A 440 22.66 -10.03 8.26
CA THR A 440 22.21 -11.07 7.32
C THR A 440 23.38 -11.90 6.76
N PRO A 441 24.22 -12.51 7.62
CA PRO A 441 25.42 -13.24 7.17
C PRO A 441 25.09 -14.34 6.14
N GLN A 442 23.92 -14.96 6.25
CA GLN A 442 23.37 -15.94 5.31
C GLN A 442 23.16 -15.42 3.89
N LEU A 443 23.10 -14.10 3.69
CA LEU A 443 22.92 -13.48 2.38
C LEU A 443 24.25 -13.04 1.73
N LEU A 444 25.36 -12.99 2.47
CA LEU A 444 26.63 -12.47 1.96
C LEU A 444 27.08 -13.15 0.67
N SER A 445 27.10 -14.49 0.65
CA SER A 445 27.50 -15.28 -0.52
C SER A 445 26.60 -15.06 -1.73
N LYS A 446 25.31 -14.80 -1.50
CA LYS A 446 24.34 -14.55 -2.58
C LYS A 446 24.40 -13.12 -3.11
N LEU A 447 24.83 -12.17 -2.29
CA LEU A 447 24.86 -10.75 -2.62
C LEU A 447 26.20 -10.33 -3.21
N PHE A 448 27.33 -10.64 -2.54
CA PHE A 448 28.64 -10.06 -2.84
C PHE A 448 29.65 -11.02 -3.49
N HIS A 449 29.29 -12.30 -3.63
CA HIS A 449 30.15 -13.33 -4.23
C HIS A 449 29.54 -13.96 -5.50
N GLY A 450 28.45 -13.38 -6.01
CA GLY A 450 27.72 -13.84 -7.20
C GLY A 450 28.00 -13.04 -8.45
#